data_AF-A0A1F9VS26-F1
#
_entry.id   AF-A0A1F9VS26-F1
#
_cell.length_a   1.000
_cell.length_b   1.000
_cell.length_c   1.000
_cell.angle_alpha   90.00
_cell.angle_beta   90.00
_cell.angle_gamma   90.00
#
_symmetry.space_group_name_H-M   'P 1'
#
loop_
_entity.id
_entity.type
_entity.pdbx_description
1 polymer ?
#
loop_
_entity_poly.entity_id
_entity_poly.type
_entity_poly.pdbx_seq_one_letter_code
_entity_poly.pdbx_strand_id
1 'polypeptide(L)'
;MLIQLSAVEARILGALVEKSITTPEQYPLSFNALINACNQKSSRDPVMSLDTDTAGRGVASLIEKKLVERRSVPGSRVPKFMHHFENLFSGGTPQVIGAVCALLLRGPQTPGQIKTRTDRLCVFNSTAEAEGLLQDLCARKEDPLVVRLPRRTGHKESRYQHLFSGPVAGAASFAVPSRSSGTMETPEGRDELRVPGSAGGASAAPQASAPPDRLSRLEKRVEALELLFKTIEKRVVEPS
;
A
#
# COMPACT_ATOMS: atom_id res chain seq x y z
N MET A 1 -11.84 6.66 10.80
CA MET A 1 -12.84 7.03 9.75
C MET A 1 -12.05 7.40 8.51
N LEU A 2 -12.11 6.54 7.49
CA LEU A 2 -11.45 6.74 6.21
C LEU A 2 -11.89 8.05 5.54
N ILE A 3 -10.91 8.88 5.16
CA ILE A 3 -11.14 10.10 4.39
C ILE A 3 -11.79 9.73 3.05
N GLN A 4 -12.87 10.43 2.71
CA GLN A 4 -13.59 10.28 1.45
C GLN A 4 -13.08 11.28 0.42
N LEU A 5 -12.69 10.78 -0.75
CA LEU A 5 -12.15 11.50 -1.88
C LEU A 5 -13.09 11.35 -3.08
N SER A 6 -13.45 12.46 -3.69
CA SER A 6 -14.04 12.47 -5.03
C SER A 6 -13.02 11.95 -6.06
N ALA A 7 -13.51 11.60 -7.25
CA ALA A 7 -12.66 11.11 -8.34
C ALA A 7 -11.58 12.15 -8.75
N VAL A 8 -11.91 13.44 -8.68
CA VAL A 8 -10.97 14.54 -8.98
C VAL A 8 -9.89 14.63 -7.90
N GLU A 9 -10.28 14.54 -6.63
CA GLU A 9 -9.33 14.58 -5.51
C GLU A 9 -8.39 13.38 -5.51
N ALA A 10 -8.92 12.17 -5.74
CA ALA A 10 -8.13 10.96 -5.90
C ALA A 10 -7.11 11.09 -7.04
N ARG A 11 -7.52 11.68 -8.18
CA ARG A 11 -6.65 11.96 -9.31
C ARG A 11 -5.53 12.94 -8.96
N ILE A 12 -5.86 14.06 -8.33
CA ILE A 12 -4.90 15.10 -7.94
C ILE A 12 -3.89 14.54 -6.95
N LEU A 13 -4.35 13.86 -5.91
CA LEU A 13 -3.49 13.29 -4.88
C LEU A 13 -2.57 12.21 -5.44
N GLY A 14 -3.10 11.29 -6.24
CA GLY A 14 -2.30 10.27 -6.93
C GLY A 14 -1.26 10.87 -7.86
N ALA A 15 -1.59 11.95 -8.58
CA ALA A 15 -0.65 12.63 -9.47
C ALA A 15 0.49 13.30 -8.70
N LEU A 16 0.22 13.91 -7.54
CA LEU A 16 1.27 14.48 -6.69
C LEU A 16 2.23 13.40 -6.17
N VAL A 17 1.70 12.26 -5.70
CA VAL A 17 2.50 11.13 -5.20
C VAL A 17 3.33 10.50 -6.31
N GLU A 18 2.76 10.30 -7.49
CA GLU A 18 3.50 9.77 -8.63
C GLU A 18 4.69 10.68 -8.98
N LYS A 19 4.47 12.01 -9.00
CA LYS A 19 5.50 12.97 -9.41
C LYS A 19 6.53 13.25 -8.32
N SER A 20 6.20 13.13 -7.04
CA SER A 20 7.19 13.24 -5.97
C SER A 20 8.24 12.12 -6.02
N ILE A 21 7.85 10.93 -6.51
CA ILE A 21 8.74 9.77 -6.63
C ILE A 21 9.42 9.71 -8.00
N THR A 22 8.65 9.89 -9.09
CA THR A 22 9.17 9.65 -10.44
C THR A 22 9.89 10.84 -11.05
N THR A 23 9.60 12.06 -10.58
CA THR A 23 10.20 13.32 -11.06
C THR A 23 10.48 14.27 -9.89
N PRO A 24 11.32 13.85 -8.92
CA PRO A 24 11.57 14.62 -7.70
C PRO A 24 12.15 16.02 -7.99
N GLU A 25 12.84 16.20 -9.10
CA GLU A 25 13.41 17.48 -9.54
C GLU A 25 12.35 18.54 -9.90
N GLN A 26 11.13 18.09 -10.24
CA GLN A 26 10.01 18.97 -10.56
C GLN A 26 9.09 19.21 -9.35
N TYR A 27 9.27 18.45 -8.27
CA TYR A 27 8.45 18.49 -7.08
C TYR A 27 9.03 19.45 -6.04
N PRO A 28 8.20 20.29 -5.37
CA PRO A 28 6.74 20.39 -5.45
C PRO A 28 6.24 21.04 -6.76
N LEU A 29 5.06 20.60 -7.22
CA LEU A 29 4.53 20.96 -8.53
C LEU A 29 3.92 22.37 -8.53
N SER A 30 4.05 23.10 -9.64
CA SER A 30 3.18 24.26 -9.89
C SER A 30 1.77 23.79 -10.24
N PHE A 31 0.79 24.70 -10.16
CA PHE A 31 -0.60 24.35 -10.50
C PHE A 31 -0.76 23.82 -11.94
N ASN A 32 -0.10 24.44 -12.91
CA ASN A 32 -0.14 23.99 -14.31
C ASN A 32 0.52 22.61 -14.50
N ALA A 33 1.64 22.35 -13.82
CA ALA A 33 2.28 21.03 -13.85
C ALA A 33 1.38 19.95 -13.25
N LEU A 34 0.64 20.28 -12.19
CA LEU A 34 -0.32 19.39 -11.56
C LEU A 34 -1.51 19.06 -12.49
N ILE A 35 -2.10 20.06 -13.17
CA ILE A 35 -3.16 19.82 -14.17
C ILE A 35 -2.65 18.92 -15.29
N ASN A 36 -1.46 19.21 -15.82
CA ASN A 36 -0.84 18.38 -16.85
C ASN A 36 -0.62 16.93 -16.37
N ALA A 37 -0.22 16.74 -15.12
CA ALA A 37 -0.08 15.41 -14.52
C ALA A 37 -1.43 14.68 -14.35
N CYS A 38 -2.51 15.39 -14.01
CA CYS A 38 -3.84 14.82 -13.89
C CYS A 38 -4.42 14.35 -15.24
N ASN A 39 -4.11 15.10 -16.30
CA ASN A 39 -4.65 14.92 -17.66
C ASN A 39 -3.74 14.06 -18.58
N GLN A 40 -2.75 13.35 -18.03
CA GLN A 40 -1.89 12.47 -18.83
C GLN A 40 -2.70 11.36 -19.50
N LYS A 41 -2.37 11.04 -20.76
CA LYS A 41 -3.01 9.94 -21.51
C LYS A 41 -2.52 8.57 -21.07
N SER A 42 -1.27 8.50 -20.60
CA SER A 42 -0.69 7.28 -20.04
C SER A 42 -0.86 7.26 -18.54
N SER A 43 -0.86 6.07 -17.96
CA SER A 43 -0.89 5.89 -16.51
C SER A 43 -2.13 6.45 -15.80
N ARG A 44 -3.22 6.69 -16.55
CA ARG A 44 -4.51 7.15 -16.04
C ARG A 44 -5.62 6.26 -16.57
N ASP A 45 -6.52 5.84 -15.69
CA ASP A 45 -7.75 5.16 -16.07
C ASP A 45 -8.86 5.57 -15.07
N PRO A 46 -9.88 6.34 -15.51
CA PRO A 46 -10.08 6.88 -16.86
C PRO A 46 -9.15 8.05 -17.19
N VAL A 47 -8.88 8.29 -18.46
CA VAL A 47 -8.24 9.55 -18.89
C VAL A 47 -9.21 10.70 -18.62
N MET A 48 -8.74 11.76 -17.96
CA MET A 48 -9.54 12.93 -17.62
C MET A 48 -9.05 14.17 -18.38
N SER A 49 -9.91 15.16 -18.51
CA SER A 49 -9.58 16.50 -18.98
C SER A 49 -10.10 17.51 -17.96
N LEU A 50 -9.35 17.68 -16.87
CA LEU A 50 -9.68 18.64 -15.81
C LEU A 50 -9.32 20.05 -16.28
N ASP A 51 -10.29 20.97 -16.14
CA ASP A 51 -10.05 22.40 -16.28
C ASP A 51 -9.45 23.00 -14.98
N THR A 52 -8.99 24.24 -15.10
CA THR A 52 -8.38 25.03 -14.03
C THR A 52 -9.29 25.15 -12.80
N ASP A 53 -10.58 25.37 -13.01
CA ASP A 53 -11.52 25.63 -11.91
C ASP A 53 -11.83 24.37 -11.13
N THR A 54 -12.04 23.25 -11.83
CA THR A 54 -12.30 21.93 -11.26
C THR A 54 -11.07 21.42 -10.52
N ALA A 55 -9.88 21.57 -11.10
CA ALA A 55 -8.63 21.24 -10.41
C ALA A 55 -8.42 22.14 -9.19
N GLY A 56 -8.75 23.43 -9.29
CA GLY A 56 -8.59 24.41 -8.21
C GLY A 56 -9.46 24.08 -7.00
N ARG A 57 -10.74 23.77 -7.23
CA ARG A 57 -11.66 23.29 -6.18
C ARG A 57 -11.18 21.99 -5.54
N GLY A 58 -10.70 21.04 -6.35
CA GLY A 58 -10.15 19.77 -5.86
C GLY A 58 -8.92 19.96 -4.97
N VAL A 59 -8.00 20.84 -5.37
CA VAL A 59 -6.82 21.19 -4.55
C VAL A 59 -7.23 21.89 -3.25
N ALA A 60 -8.16 22.85 -3.30
CA ALA A 60 -8.64 23.53 -2.10
C ALA A 60 -9.24 22.55 -1.08
N SER A 61 -10.11 21.65 -1.54
CA SER A 61 -10.71 20.61 -0.70
C SER A 61 -9.65 19.65 -0.12
N LEU A 62 -8.62 19.28 -0.88
CA LEU A 62 -7.51 18.47 -0.38
C LEU A 62 -6.64 19.18 0.67
N ILE A 63 -6.52 20.51 0.57
CA ILE A 63 -5.83 21.32 1.59
C ILE A 63 -6.63 21.33 2.89
N GLU A 64 -7.95 21.51 2.81
CA GLU A 64 -8.85 21.43 3.99
C GLU A 64 -8.76 20.05 4.67
N LYS A 65 -8.67 18.98 3.86
CA LYS A 65 -8.44 17.60 4.33
C LYS A 65 -7.02 17.32 4.83
N LYS A 66 -6.11 18.31 4.80
CA LYS A 66 -4.69 18.18 5.17
C LYS A 66 -3.93 17.11 4.38
N LEU A 67 -4.35 16.84 3.15
CA LEU A 67 -3.72 15.89 2.23
C LEU A 67 -2.81 16.58 1.20
N VAL A 68 -2.99 17.89 1.02
CA VAL A 68 -2.16 18.73 0.17
C VAL A 68 -1.77 19.99 0.94
N GLU A 69 -0.55 20.47 0.74
CA GLU A 69 -0.06 21.74 1.25
C GLU A 69 0.33 22.65 0.08
N ARG A 70 -0.07 23.91 0.18
CA ARG A 70 0.38 24.98 -0.71
C ARG A 70 1.58 25.67 -0.06
N ARG A 71 2.74 25.58 -0.70
CA ARG A 71 3.99 26.22 -0.26
C ARG A 71 4.34 27.40 -1.13
N SER A 72 4.72 28.50 -0.50
CA SER A 72 5.41 29.61 -1.17
C SER A 72 6.91 29.40 -1.00
N VAL A 73 7.61 29.20 -2.12
CA VAL A 73 9.07 29.04 -2.09
C VAL A 73 9.69 30.44 -2.12
N PRO A 74 10.60 30.80 -1.18
CA PRO A 74 11.30 32.08 -1.21
C PRO A 74 11.94 32.33 -2.58
N GLY A 75 11.71 33.51 -3.16
CA GLY A 75 12.20 33.87 -4.50
C GLY A 75 11.33 33.37 -5.67
N SER A 76 10.34 32.51 -5.44
CA SER A 76 9.35 32.12 -6.46
C SER A 76 8.00 32.78 -6.21
N ARG A 77 7.46 33.46 -7.23
CA ARG A 77 6.11 34.05 -7.17
C ARG A 77 5.00 33.02 -7.43
N VAL A 78 5.35 31.83 -7.88
CA VAL A 78 4.38 30.79 -8.27
C VAL A 78 4.18 29.84 -7.09
N PRO A 79 2.94 29.67 -6.59
CA PRO A 79 2.67 28.72 -5.53
C PRO A 79 2.96 27.30 -5.98
N LYS A 80 3.53 26.50 -5.07
CA LYS A 80 3.82 25.09 -5.28
C LYS A 80 2.93 24.22 -4.40
N PHE A 81 2.63 23.02 -4.86
CA PHE A 81 1.76 22.07 -4.19
C PHE A 81 2.50 20.78 -3.89
N MET A 82 2.35 20.29 -2.67
CA MET A 82 2.93 19.05 -2.19
C MET A 82 1.87 18.21 -1.48
N HIS A 83 2.02 16.90 -1.50
CA HIS A 83 1.14 15.96 -0.81
C HIS A 83 1.61 15.70 0.62
N HIS A 84 0.66 15.35 1.47
CA HIS A 84 0.82 14.68 2.75
C HIS A 84 0.04 13.37 2.66
N PHE A 85 0.56 12.42 1.87
CA PHE A 85 -0.21 11.24 1.46
C PHE A 85 -0.33 10.23 2.59
N GLU A 86 0.67 10.24 3.47
CA GLU A 86 0.77 9.47 4.70
C GLU A 86 -0.42 9.73 5.63
N ASN A 87 -1.00 10.94 5.58
CA ASN A 87 -2.19 11.31 6.37
C ASN A 87 -3.44 10.54 5.94
N LEU A 88 -3.45 9.92 4.76
CA LEU A 88 -4.59 9.16 4.26
C LEU A 88 -4.80 7.84 5.03
N PHE A 89 -3.75 7.25 5.58
CA PHE A 89 -3.80 5.94 6.25
C PHE A 89 -2.77 5.79 7.38
N SER A 90 -2.36 6.92 7.97
CA SER A 90 -1.45 7.01 9.14
C SER A 90 -0.09 6.34 8.93
N GLY A 91 0.55 6.65 7.80
CA GLY A 91 1.87 6.14 7.42
C GLY A 91 1.84 4.82 6.65
N GLY A 92 2.91 4.51 5.92
CA GLY A 92 3.02 3.26 5.19
C GLY A 92 4.36 3.07 4.51
N THR A 93 4.65 1.82 4.16
CA THR A 93 5.87 1.50 3.43
C THR A 93 5.77 2.04 1.99
N PRO A 94 6.91 2.22 1.29
CA PRO A 94 6.91 2.58 -0.12
C PRO A 94 6.03 1.66 -0.97
N GLN A 95 5.96 0.36 -0.64
CA GLN A 95 5.07 -0.58 -1.31
C GLN A 95 3.58 -0.25 -1.13
N VAL A 96 3.15 0.11 0.09
CA VAL A 96 1.77 0.54 0.35
C VAL A 96 1.47 1.82 -0.43
N ILE A 97 2.37 2.81 -0.37
CA ILE A 97 2.20 4.08 -1.09
C ILE A 97 2.08 3.85 -2.59
N GLY A 98 2.99 3.06 -3.18
CA GLY A 98 2.97 2.74 -4.61
C GLY A 98 1.72 1.99 -5.03
N ALA A 99 1.29 0.98 -4.27
CA ALA A 99 0.09 0.21 -4.56
C ALA A 99 -1.18 1.09 -4.51
N VAL A 100 -1.34 1.90 -3.46
CA VAL A 100 -2.50 2.80 -3.33
C VAL A 100 -2.47 3.88 -4.40
N CYS A 101 -1.31 4.48 -4.70
CA CYS A 101 -1.15 5.45 -5.78
C CYS A 101 -1.61 4.86 -7.13
N ALA A 102 -1.17 3.65 -7.46
CA ALA A 102 -1.60 2.97 -8.68
C ALA A 102 -3.12 2.72 -8.72
N LEU A 103 -3.73 2.35 -7.59
CA LEU A 103 -5.18 2.14 -7.50
C LEU A 103 -5.97 3.45 -7.65
N LEU A 104 -5.49 4.57 -7.08
CA LEU A 104 -6.12 5.89 -7.23
C LEU A 104 -6.06 6.40 -8.68
N LEU A 105 -4.97 6.11 -9.38
CA LEU A 105 -4.75 6.61 -10.74
C LEU A 105 -5.40 5.75 -11.84
N ARG A 106 -5.56 4.44 -11.58
CA ARG A 106 -5.97 3.47 -12.61
C ARG A 106 -7.11 2.53 -12.18
N GLY A 107 -7.72 2.74 -11.02
CA GLY A 107 -8.83 1.93 -10.54
C GLY A 107 -8.47 0.46 -10.25
N PRO A 108 -9.42 -0.49 -10.41
CA PRO A 108 -9.24 -1.85 -9.93
C PRO A 108 -8.21 -2.66 -10.72
N GLN A 109 -7.21 -3.22 -10.04
CA GLN A 109 -6.07 -3.89 -10.67
C GLN A 109 -5.74 -5.25 -10.02
N THR A 110 -5.17 -6.18 -10.79
CA THR A 110 -4.65 -7.45 -10.24
C THR A 110 -3.30 -7.26 -9.57
N PRO A 111 -2.86 -8.17 -8.67
CA PRO A 111 -1.53 -8.09 -8.07
C PRO A 111 -0.39 -8.03 -9.09
N GLY A 112 -0.49 -8.79 -10.19
CA GLY A 112 0.49 -8.75 -11.28
C GLY A 112 0.55 -7.39 -11.96
N GLN A 113 -0.61 -6.77 -12.20
CA GLN A 113 -0.66 -5.41 -12.73
C GLN A 113 -0.08 -4.39 -11.76
N ILE A 114 -0.37 -4.48 -10.46
CA ILE A 114 0.18 -3.58 -9.45
C ILE A 114 1.71 -3.65 -9.48
N LYS A 115 2.30 -4.84 -9.35
CA LYS A 115 3.76 -5.02 -9.41
C LYS A 115 4.37 -4.31 -10.62
N THR A 116 3.96 -4.66 -11.84
CA THR A 116 4.54 -4.10 -13.06
C THR A 116 4.30 -2.59 -13.19
N ARG A 117 3.14 -2.10 -12.76
CA ARG A 117 2.75 -0.69 -12.94
C ARG A 117 3.31 0.24 -11.87
N THR A 118 3.83 -0.31 -10.77
CA THR A 118 4.48 0.42 -9.69
C THR A 118 5.99 0.30 -9.71
N ASP A 119 6.62 -0.36 -10.70
CA ASP A 119 8.09 -0.56 -10.74
C ASP A 119 8.90 0.74 -10.59
N ARG A 120 8.36 1.89 -11.01
CA ARG A 120 8.99 3.21 -10.84
C ARG A 120 8.62 3.93 -9.54
N LEU A 121 7.66 3.40 -8.78
CA LEU A 121 7.17 3.96 -7.51
C LEU A 121 7.77 3.20 -6.32
N CYS A 122 7.85 1.88 -6.41
CA CYS A 122 8.34 1.00 -5.36
C CYS A 122 8.77 -0.36 -5.95
N VAL A 123 9.52 -1.12 -5.16
CA VAL A 123 10.02 -2.44 -5.57
C VAL A 123 9.21 -3.54 -4.90
N PHE A 124 8.70 -4.46 -5.72
CA PHE A 124 8.17 -5.76 -5.29
C PHE A 124 9.04 -6.88 -5.87
N ASN A 125 9.54 -7.78 -5.03
CA ASN A 125 10.38 -8.90 -5.44
C ASN A 125 9.59 -9.96 -6.21
N SER A 126 8.30 -10.11 -5.91
CA SER A 126 7.43 -11.09 -6.58
C SER A 126 5.98 -10.62 -6.65
N THR A 127 5.18 -11.22 -7.54
CA THR A 127 3.74 -10.98 -7.59
C THR A 127 3.04 -11.44 -6.30
N ALA A 128 3.56 -12.50 -5.65
CA ALA A 128 3.07 -12.97 -4.37
C ALA A 128 3.27 -11.95 -3.25
N GLU A 129 4.35 -11.18 -3.27
CA GLU A 129 4.58 -10.07 -2.32
C GLU A 129 3.54 -8.96 -2.50
N ALA A 130 3.26 -8.57 -3.74
CA ALA A 130 2.22 -7.58 -4.04
C ALA A 130 0.82 -8.09 -3.61
N GLU A 131 0.54 -9.37 -3.83
CA GLU A 131 -0.72 -9.98 -3.39
C GLU A 131 -0.83 -10.02 -1.85
N GLY A 132 0.21 -10.46 -1.15
CA GLY A 132 0.25 -10.49 0.31
C GLY A 132 0.00 -9.10 0.91
N LEU A 133 0.67 -8.08 0.38
CA LEU A 133 0.46 -6.69 0.78
C LEU A 133 -1.00 -6.25 0.59
N LEU A 134 -1.62 -6.57 -0.55
CA LEU A 134 -3.03 -6.23 -0.81
C LEU A 134 -4.00 -6.99 0.11
N GLN A 135 -3.68 -8.24 0.45
CA GLN A 135 -4.44 -9.02 1.43
C GLN A 135 -4.34 -8.40 2.83
N ASP A 136 -3.14 -8.00 3.26
CA ASP A 136 -2.92 -7.31 4.54
C ASP A 136 -3.67 -5.99 4.62
N LEU A 137 -3.67 -5.21 3.53
CA LEU A 137 -4.43 -3.96 3.44
C LEU A 137 -5.95 -4.17 3.47
N CYS A 138 -6.43 -5.32 2.98
CA CYS A 138 -7.83 -5.72 3.03
C CYS A 138 -8.24 -6.25 4.41
N ALA A 139 -7.30 -6.88 5.14
CA ALA A 139 -7.55 -7.51 6.44
C ALA A 139 -7.48 -6.55 7.64
N ARG A 140 -7.15 -5.27 7.42
CA ARG A 140 -7.14 -4.25 8.48
C ARG A 140 -8.54 -4.10 9.09
N LYS A 141 -8.65 -4.32 10.41
CA LYS A 141 -9.93 -4.36 11.14
C LYS A 141 -10.61 -3.00 11.25
N GLU A 142 -9.86 -1.94 11.53
CA GLU A 142 -10.44 -0.64 11.86
C GLU A 142 -10.61 0.28 10.64
N ASP A 143 -9.73 0.17 9.64
CA ASP A 143 -9.79 0.97 8.41
C ASP A 143 -9.18 0.18 7.23
N PRO A 144 -9.95 -0.70 6.55
CA PRO A 144 -9.49 -1.38 5.35
C PRO A 144 -9.22 -0.36 4.23
N LEU A 145 -8.02 -0.40 3.64
CA LEU A 145 -7.65 0.58 2.62
C LEU A 145 -8.07 0.14 1.21
N VAL A 146 -8.13 -1.18 1.02
CA VAL A 146 -8.45 -1.82 -0.24
C VAL A 146 -9.45 -2.93 0.00
N VAL A 147 -10.13 -3.32 -1.07
CA VAL A 147 -11.05 -4.43 -1.07
C VAL A 147 -10.82 -5.33 -2.26
N ARG A 148 -10.92 -6.63 -2.03
CA ARG A 148 -10.85 -7.64 -3.08
C ARG A 148 -12.21 -7.75 -3.78
N LEU A 149 -12.20 -7.56 -5.09
CA LEU A 149 -13.38 -7.72 -5.94
C LEU A 149 -13.56 -9.18 -6.37
N PRO A 150 -14.81 -9.61 -6.63
CA PRO A 150 -15.10 -10.90 -7.22
C PRO A 150 -14.34 -11.10 -8.53
N ARG A 151 -13.93 -12.35 -8.77
CA ARG A 151 -13.27 -12.72 -10.01
C ARG A 151 -14.25 -12.56 -11.16
N ARG A 152 -13.78 -11.95 -12.25
CA ARG A 152 -14.52 -11.97 -13.50
C ARG A 152 -14.51 -13.39 -14.06
N THR A 153 -15.60 -13.80 -14.69
CA THR A 153 -15.70 -15.08 -15.40
C THR A 153 -14.52 -15.22 -16.37
N GLY A 154 -13.83 -16.36 -16.34
CA GLY A 154 -12.65 -16.62 -17.18
C GLY A 154 -11.32 -16.09 -16.65
N HIS A 155 -11.29 -15.28 -15.57
CA HIS A 155 -10.04 -14.77 -15.00
C HIS A 155 -9.57 -15.57 -13.78
N LYS A 156 -8.26 -15.90 -13.76
CA LYS A 156 -7.61 -16.60 -12.64
C LYS A 156 -7.37 -15.72 -11.41
N GLU A 157 -7.13 -14.42 -11.63
CA GLU A 157 -6.78 -13.47 -10.57
C GLU A 157 -7.97 -12.59 -10.17
N SER A 158 -8.00 -12.20 -8.90
CA SER A 158 -8.93 -11.18 -8.39
C SER A 158 -8.34 -9.78 -8.58
N ARG A 159 -9.20 -8.77 -8.68
CA ARG A 159 -8.79 -7.37 -8.71
C ARG A 159 -8.99 -6.74 -7.35
N TYR A 160 -8.17 -5.77 -7.00
CA TYR A 160 -8.28 -4.99 -5.78
C TYR A 160 -8.66 -3.56 -6.14
N GLN A 161 -9.47 -2.93 -5.30
CA GLN A 161 -9.94 -1.55 -5.45
C GLN A 161 -9.72 -0.80 -4.13
N HIS A 162 -9.34 0.48 -4.18
CA HIS A 162 -9.20 1.30 -2.97
C HIS A 162 -10.56 1.73 -2.42
N LEU A 163 -10.64 2.00 -1.12
CA LEU A 163 -11.87 2.39 -0.41
C LEU A 163 -11.99 3.91 -0.14
N PHE A 164 -11.01 4.70 -0.58
CA PHE A 164 -11.00 6.16 -0.37
C PHE A 164 -12.01 6.95 -1.20
N SER A 165 -12.74 6.34 -2.15
CA SER A 165 -13.75 7.05 -2.98
C SER A 165 -15.17 6.51 -2.78
N GLY A 166 -15.45 6.04 -1.57
CA GLY A 166 -16.74 5.50 -1.18
C GLY A 166 -16.81 3.97 -1.23
N PRO A 167 -17.92 3.40 -0.75
CA PRO A 167 -18.14 1.96 -0.73
C PRO A 167 -18.16 1.38 -2.15
N VAL A 168 -17.49 0.25 -2.35
CA VAL A 168 -17.44 -0.45 -3.64
C VAL A 168 -18.52 -1.54 -3.67
N ALA A 169 -19.51 -1.38 -4.54
CA ALA A 169 -20.57 -2.37 -4.71
C ALA A 169 -20.00 -3.72 -5.20
N GLY A 170 -20.40 -4.82 -4.55
CA GLY A 170 -19.98 -6.18 -4.91
C GLY A 170 -18.69 -6.66 -4.23
N ALA A 171 -18.11 -5.88 -3.31
CA ALA A 171 -17.02 -6.31 -2.44
C ALA A 171 -17.49 -7.39 -1.45
N ALA A 172 -17.29 -8.67 -1.77
CA ALA A 172 -17.47 -9.74 -0.81
C ALA A 172 -16.27 -9.78 0.15
N SER A 173 -16.52 -9.56 1.44
CA SER A 173 -15.56 -9.80 2.52
C SER A 173 -15.30 -11.30 2.62
N PHE A 174 -14.32 -11.80 1.88
CA PHE A 174 -13.90 -13.19 2.02
C PHE A 174 -12.94 -13.29 3.20
N ALA A 175 -13.47 -13.71 4.35
CA ALA A 175 -12.67 -14.29 5.41
C ALA A 175 -11.86 -15.46 4.82
N VAL A 176 -10.55 -15.46 5.06
CA VAL A 176 -9.66 -16.54 4.64
C VAL A 176 -10.15 -17.84 5.30
N PRO A 177 -10.50 -18.90 4.56
CA PRO A 177 -10.81 -20.17 5.19
C PRO A 177 -9.51 -20.72 5.79
N SER A 178 -9.49 -20.82 7.12
CA SER A 178 -8.54 -21.65 7.86
C SER A 178 -8.53 -23.04 7.22
N ARG A 179 -7.37 -23.48 6.74
CA ARG A 179 -7.19 -24.87 6.29
C ARG A 179 -7.22 -25.77 7.52
N SER A 180 -8.40 -26.22 7.93
CA SER A 180 -8.54 -27.40 8.78
C SER A 180 -8.16 -28.63 7.97
N SER A 181 -7.02 -29.23 8.29
CA SER A 181 -6.63 -30.56 7.87
C SER A 181 -7.68 -31.57 8.35
N GLY A 182 -8.57 -31.95 7.45
CA GLY A 182 -9.54 -33.02 7.65
C GLY A 182 -8.84 -34.37 7.51
N THR A 183 -8.71 -35.07 8.63
CA THR A 183 -8.40 -36.49 8.76
C THR A 183 -9.39 -37.30 7.92
N MET A 184 -8.91 -38.06 6.94
CA MET A 184 -9.69 -39.11 6.29
C MET A 184 -9.27 -40.46 6.86
N GLU A 185 -10.22 -41.12 7.51
CA GLU A 185 -10.17 -42.52 7.93
C GLU A 185 -10.15 -43.44 6.70
N THR A 186 -9.32 -44.47 6.76
CA THR A 186 -9.25 -45.61 5.82
C THR A 186 -10.08 -46.79 6.34
N PRO A 187 -10.77 -47.56 5.48
CA PRO A 187 -11.12 -48.94 5.78
C PRO A 187 -10.14 -49.94 5.14
N GLU A 188 -10.02 -51.08 5.81
CA GLU A 188 -9.05 -52.15 5.70
C GLU A 188 -9.16 -53.03 4.42
N GLY A 189 -8.06 -53.72 4.08
CA GLY A 189 -8.15 -54.98 3.33
C GLY A 189 -6.87 -55.51 2.66
N ARG A 190 -6.29 -56.55 3.28
CA ARG A 190 -5.40 -57.62 2.75
C ARG A 190 -3.91 -57.27 2.55
N ASP A 191 -3.02 -57.80 3.41
CA ASP A 191 -2.44 -59.16 3.46
C ASP A 191 -1.27 -59.32 2.47
N GLU A 192 -0.03 -59.28 2.98
CA GLU A 192 1.10 -60.18 2.61
C GLU A 192 2.42 -59.83 3.34
N LEU A 193 2.73 -60.69 4.32
CA LEU A 193 4.02 -61.27 4.75
C LEU A 193 5.37 -60.78 4.13
N ARG A 194 6.26 -60.15 4.94
CA ARG A 194 7.75 -60.35 4.87
C ARG A 194 8.53 -59.77 6.08
N VAL A 195 8.96 -60.68 6.98
CA VAL A 195 10.26 -60.85 7.72
C VAL A 195 11.03 -59.64 8.34
N PRO A 196 11.64 -59.77 9.55
CA PRO A 196 12.10 -58.63 10.37
C PRO A 196 13.57 -58.25 10.19
N GLY A 197 13.89 -56.99 10.48
CA GLY A 197 15.27 -56.46 10.53
C GLY A 197 15.41 -55.34 11.58
N SER A 198 16.26 -55.60 12.57
CA SER A 198 16.63 -54.75 13.70
C SER A 198 17.44 -53.51 13.28
N ALA A 199 17.17 -52.37 13.93
CA ALA A 199 18.14 -51.54 14.66
C ALA A 199 17.77 -50.05 14.62
N GLY A 200 17.85 -49.42 15.79
CA GLY A 200 17.46 -48.04 16.03
C GLY A 200 18.40 -46.98 15.44
N GLY A 201 17.91 -45.75 15.47
CA GLY A 201 18.65 -44.56 15.05
C GLY A 201 17.73 -43.36 14.92
N ALA A 202 17.39 -42.74 16.05
CA ALA A 202 16.68 -41.47 16.09
C ALA A 202 17.49 -40.39 15.36
N SER A 203 16.90 -39.75 14.36
CA SER A 203 17.38 -38.46 13.84
C SER A 203 16.21 -37.50 13.81
N ALA A 204 16.24 -36.57 14.76
CA ALA A 204 15.28 -35.52 14.96
C ALA A 204 15.38 -34.48 13.82
N ALA A 205 14.27 -34.23 13.13
CA ALA A 205 14.11 -33.05 12.30
C ALA A 205 13.92 -31.81 13.20
N PRO A 206 14.68 -30.72 13.00
CA PRO A 206 14.57 -29.54 13.85
C PRO A 206 13.31 -28.73 13.49
N GLN A 207 12.45 -28.54 14.48
CA GLN A 207 11.45 -27.47 14.47
C GLN A 207 12.19 -26.13 14.47
N ALA A 208 12.03 -25.35 13.39
CA ALA A 208 12.53 -23.98 13.34
C ALA A 208 11.65 -23.09 14.25
N SER A 209 12.11 -22.92 15.48
CA SER A 209 11.59 -21.96 16.45
C SER A 209 11.78 -20.53 15.94
N ALA A 210 10.74 -19.72 16.10
CA ALA A 210 10.82 -18.27 15.90
C ALA A 210 11.90 -17.68 16.82
N PRO A 211 12.76 -16.76 16.35
CA PRO A 211 13.79 -16.17 17.22
C PRO A 211 13.12 -15.33 18.32
N PRO A 212 13.40 -15.59 19.62
CA PRO A 212 12.72 -14.98 20.76
C PRO A 212 13.04 -13.49 21.01
N ASP A 213 13.66 -12.80 20.06
CA ASP A 213 14.35 -11.52 20.34
C ASP A 213 13.92 -10.34 19.45
N ARG A 214 12.76 -10.44 18.77
CA ARG A 214 12.25 -9.30 17.98
C ARG A 214 11.79 -8.12 18.84
N LEU A 215 11.24 -8.40 20.01
CA LEU A 215 10.74 -7.38 20.94
C LEU A 215 11.90 -6.57 21.53
N SER A 216 12.92 -7.26 22.05
CA SER A 216 14.16 -6.70 22.59
C SER A 216 14.90 -5.83 21.55
N ARG A 217 14.86 -6.21 20.27
CA ARG A 217 15.44 -5.42 19.16
C ARG A 217 14.61 -4.19 18.82
N LEU A 218 13.29 -4.26 18.95
CA LEU A 218 12.41 -3.11 18.73
C LEU A 218 12.56 -2.09 19.86
N GLU A 219 12.58 -2.54 21.11
CA GLU A 219 12.75 -1.70 22.30
C GLU A 219 14.07 -0.91 22.24
N LYS A 220 15.19 -1.59 21.94
CA LYS A 220 16.49 -0.91 21.74
C LYS A 220 16.49 0.12 20.61
N ARG A 221 15.70 -0.10 19.55
CA ARG A 221 15.57 0.85 18.44
C ARG A 221 14.74 2.06 18.81
N VAL A 222 13.70 1.87 19.63
CA VAL A 222 12.88 2.96 20.14
C VAL A 222 13.69 3.84 21.09
N GLU A 223 14.43 3.25 22.03
CA GLU A 223 15.31 3.99 22.94
C GLU A 223 16.37 4.81 22.18
N ALA A 224 17.00 4.23 21.15
CA ALA A 224 17.97 4.94 20.32
C ALA A 224 17.35 6.14 19.56
N LEU A 225 16.11 6.01 19.08
CA LEU A 225 15.40 7.08 18.39
C LEU A 225 14.98 8.20 19.34
N GLU A 226 14.54 7.87 20.56
CA GLU A 226 14.20 8.88 21.58
C GLU A 226 15.42 9.72 21.98
N LEU A 227 16.59 9.09 22.06
CA LEU A 227 17.85 9.77 22.38
C LEU A 227 18.29 10.72 21.26
N LEU A 228 18.13 10.30 20.00
CA LEU A 228 18.36 11.17 18.83
C LEU A 228 17.38 12.34 18.80
N PHE A 229 16.11 12.10 19.09
CA PHE A 229 15.10 13.16 19.12
C PHE A 229 15.40 14.21 20.18
N LYS A 230 15.73 13.80 21.41
CA LYS A 230 16.17 14.71 22.49
C LYS A 230 17.43 15.50 22.13
N THR A 231 18.34 14.89 21.37
CA THR A 231 19.57 15.55 20.91
C THR A 231 19.27 16.63 19.85
N ILE A 232 18.35 16.34 18.94
CA ILE A 232 17.90 17.30 17.91
C ILE A 232 17.11 18.44 18.57
N GLU A 233 16.22 18.14 19.51
CA GLU A 233 15.44 19.14 20.24
C GLU A 233 16.35 20.13 20.98
N LYS A 234 17.39 19.64 21.68
CA LYS A 234 18.40 20.51 22.30
C LYS A 234 19.15 21.41 21.31
N ARG A 235 19.46 20.91 20.10
CA ARG A 235 20.11 21.71 19.05
C ARG A 235 19.19 22.76 18.42
N VAL A 236 17.88 22.60 18.51
CA VAL A 236 16.89 23.57 17.99
C VAL A 236 16.61 24.68 19.01
N VAL A 237 16.73 24.39 20.31
CA VAL A 237 16.42 25.35 21.39
C VAL A 237 17.60 26.27 21.75
N GLU A 238 18.85 25.86 21.52
CA GLU A 238 20.03 26.73 21.66
C GLU A 238 20.81 26.83 20.33
N PRO A 239 20.37 27.69 19.41
CA PRO A 239 21.17 28.02 18.24
C PRO A 239 22.36 28.88 18.70
N SER A 240 23.58 28.37 18.53
CA SER A 240 24.80 29.19 18.60
C SER A 240 24.81 30.27 17.53
#